data_AF-A0A6A7WDW8-F1
#
_entry.id   AF-A0A6A7WDW8-F1
#
_cell.length_a   1.000
_cell.length_b   1.000
_cell.length_c   1.000
_cell.angle_alpha   90.00
_cell.angle_beta   90.00
_cell.angle_gamma   90.00
#
_symmetry.space_group_name_H-M   'P 1'
#
loop_
_entity.id
_entity.type
_entity.pdbx_description
1 polymer ?
#
loop_
_entity_poly.entity_id
_entity_poly.type
_entity_poly.pdbx_seq_one_letter_code
_entity_poly.pdbx_strand_id
1 'polypeptide(L)'
;MIYKNTDSQKLPDALELRRILNIFQDRFPVKHLMPSESIVDGAEDKYLLTQLSDGMTVLKPNITHQGLLFYGNSEFNSKQFVLAYFKAPTHNNMLERNVKLEQFKLLIESFPLYAMLKNGIDLPKSNTKIRMENPYGIASAYHLDSPFLNLTSSIDIALFYATHKYEDNKYVPVKDGIGVVYFYVMDKPFGQIPGLFTLGLQVFPRTFYNKQFLLRLKPNEDFNKKDGVFGFSFRQSEKASEEIAEKISAYKKIGDTNDFLAKKLAKLSDKVYQKAVELNYSYNPSDDLVDNIKYLTNNGEKPLLPGAPQFTKDDLNDVNLYDLWSRFCDSIYCESEKEYLIMEELRKVPFMVKYENHFK
;
A
#
# COMPACT_ATOMS: atom_id res chain seq x y z
N MET A 1 -6.30 9.87 20.62
CA MET A 1 -5.44 10.03 21.82
C MET A 1 -4.38 8.93 21.83
N ILE A 2 -3.09 9.27 21.94
CA ILE A 2 -2.03 8.27 22.04
C ILE A 2 -1.76 7.97 23.52
N TYR A 3 -2.02 6.73 23.94
CA TYR A 3 -1.77 6.27 25.29
C TYR A 3 -0.26 6.14 25.51
N LYS A 4 0.24 6.88 26.48
CA LYS A 4 1.66 6.90 26.88
C LYS A 4 1.75 6.54 28.35
N ASN A 5 2.69 5.68 28.69
CA ASN A 5 3.14 5.54 30.08
C ASN A 5 4.48 6.28 30.19
N THR A 6 4.58 7.20 31.16
CA THR A 6 5.84 7.91 31.43
C THR A 6 6.90 6.98 32.01
N ASP A 7 6.50 5.86 32.58
CA ASP A 7 7.38 4.79 33.04
C ASP A 7 7.54 3.73 31.93
N SER A 8 8.67 3.78 31.23
CA SER A 8 8.98 2.86 30.13
C SER A 8 9.13 1.40 30.56
N GLN A 9 9.38 1.13 31.85
CA GLN A 9 9.45 -0.24 32.36
C GLN A 9 8.07 -0.87 32.53
N LYS A 10 7.02 -0.05 32.65
CA LYS A 10 5.62 -0.47 32.75
C LYS A 10 4.90 -0.52 31.40
N LEU A 11 5.60 -0.20 30.31
CA LEU A 11 5.05 -0.41 28.97
C LEU A 11 4.98 -1.90 28.67
N PRO A 12 3.90 -2.37 28.01
CA PRO A 12 3.85 -3.75 27.54
C PRO A 12 4.96 -3.99 26.52
N ASP A 13 5.35 -5.24 26.33
CA ASP A 13 6.07 -5.62 25.11
C ASP A 13 5.11 -5.80 23.91
N ALA A 14 5.65 -6.13 22.74
CA ALA A 14 4.84 -6.30 21.54
C ALA A 14 3.86 -7.49 21.59
N LEU A 15 4.19 -8.55 22.34
CA LEU A 15 3.33 -9.74 22.48
C LEU A 15 2.17 -9.47 23.44
N GLU A 16 2.43 -8.75 24.53
CA GLU A 16 1.40 -8.24 25.43
C GLU A 16 0.49 -7.23 24.72
N LEU A 17 1.07 -6.30 23.95
CA LEU A 17 0.31 -5.35 23.15
C LEU A 17 -0.60 -6.06 22.14
N ARG A 18 -0.12 -7.12 21.48
CA ARG A 18 -0.94 -7.96 20.59
C ARG A 18 -2.21 -8.44 21.28
N ARG A 19 -2.10 -8.96 22.51
CA ARG A 19 -3.27 -9.45 23.28
C ARG A 19 -4.24 -8.32 23.58
N ILE A 20 -3.74 -7.15 23.98
CA ILE A 20 -4.55 -5.95 24.23
C ILE A 20 -5.31 -5.52 22.97
N LEU A 21 -4.63 -5.46 21.82
CA LEU A 21 -5.23 -5.05 20.55
C LEU A 21 -6.32 -6.00 20.08
N ASN A 22 -6.14 -7.32 20.25
CA ASN A 22 -7.19 -8.29 19.92
C ASN A 22 -8.44 -8.09 20.79
N ILE A 23 -8.28 -7.98 22.11
CA ILE A 23 -9.40 -7.71 23.04
C ILE A 23 -10.12 -6.41 22.66
N PHE A 24 -9.37 -5.38 22.25
CA PHE A 24 -9.94 -4.10 21.87
C PHE A 24 -10.71 -4.20 20.54
N GLN A 25 -10.15 -4.88 19.53
CA GLN A 25 -10.80 -5.10 18.24
C GLN A 25 -12.12 -5.86 18.40
N ASP A 26 -12.15 -6.94 19.18
CA ASP A 26 -13.33 -7.79 19.38
C ASP A 26 -14.50 -7.04 20.04
N ARG A 27 -14.20 -5.98 20.78
CA ARG A 27 -15.20 -5.14 21.46
C ARG A 27 -15.60 -3.92 20.64
N PHE A 28 -14.88 -3.60 19.57
CA PHE A 28 -15.09 -2.39 18.83
C PHE A 28 -16.21 -2.58 17.78
N PRO A 29 -17.25 -1.74 17.78
CA PRO A 29 -18.38 -1.93 16.88
C PRO A 29 -18.00 -1.71 15.41
N VAL A 30 -18.57 -2.53 14.53
CA VAL A 30 -18.48 -2.36 13.08
C VAL A 30 -19.51 -1.33 12.63
N LYS A 31 -19.06 -0.13 12.25
CA LYS A 31 -19.92 0.97 11.76
C LYS A 31 -19.64 1.37 10.31
N HIS A 32 -18.64 0.77 9.70
CA HIS A 32 -18.14 1.16 8.40
C HIS A 32 -18.78 0.41 7.22
N LEU A 33 -19.61 -0.59 7.52
CA LEU A 33 -20.39 -1.29 6.52
C LEU A 33 -21.60 -0.46 6.09
N MET A 34 -21.85 -0.44 4.79
CA MET A 34 -23.09 0.04 4.21
C MET A 34 -24.22 -0.98 4.49
N PRO A 35 -25.49 -0.56 4.54
CA PRO A 35 -26.62 -1.49 4.69
C PRO A 35 -26.70 -2.59 3.63
N SER A 36 -26.09 -2.37 2.47
CA SER A 36 -26.04 -3.33 1.36
C SER A 36 -24.84 -4.29 1.41
N GLU A 37 -23.89 -4.09 2.33
CA GLU A 37 -22.74 -4.98 2.49
C GLU A 37 -23.09 -6.13 3.44
N SER A 38 -22.83 -7.36 3.01
CA SER A 38 -22.97 -8.57 3.83
C SER A 38 -21.76 -8.76 4.75
N ILE A 39 -21.98 -9.47 5.86
CA ILE A 39 -20.90 -9.96 6.72
C ILE A 39 -20.32 -11.23 6.09
N VAL A 40 -18.99 -11.31 5.97
CA VAL A 40 -18.31 -12.42 5.29
C VAL A 40 -17.42 -13.16 6.29
N ASP A 41 -17.88 -14.34 6.73
CA ASP A 41 -17.17 -15.20 7.67
C ASP A 41 -16.06 -16.04 6.99
N GLY A 42 -14.93 -16.24 7.68
CA GLY A 42 -13.91 -17.23 7.31
C GLY A 42 -13.07 -16.89 6.08
N ALA A 43 -13.07 -15.63 5.67
CA ALA A 43 -12.32 -15.11 4.52
C ALA A 43 -11.40 -13.95 4.93
N GLU A 44 -10.88 -13.96 6.16
CA GLU A 44 -10.08 -12.87 6.73
C GLU A 44 -8.75 -12.68 5.99
N ASP A 45 -8.22 -13.71 5.34
CA ASP A 45 -7.01 -13.68 4.52
C ASP A 45 -7.26 -13.33 3.04
N LYS A 46 -8.52 -13.12 2.65
CA LYS A 46 -8.93 -12.84 1.26
C LYS A 46 -9.35 -11.39 1.05
N TYR A 47 -9.56 -11.07 -0.22
CA TYR A 47 -10.04 -9.78 -0.69
C TYR A 47 -11.44 -9.91 -1.29
N LEU A 48 -12.32 -9.00 -0.91
CA LEU A 48 -13.69 -8.90 -1.41
C LEU A 48 -13.71 -7.99 -2.64
N LEU A 49 -14.48 -8.40 -3.66
CA LEU A 49 -14.65 -7.60 -4.86
C LEU A 49 -15.71 -6.52 -4.61
N THR A 50 -15.35 -5.26 -4.81
CA THR A 50 -16.27 -4.12 -4.65
C THR A 50 -16.24 -3.26 -5.91
N GLN A 51 -17.40 -3.01 -6.50
CA GLN A 51 -17.54 -1.98 -7.54
C GLN A 51 -17.88 -0.63 -6.93
N LEU A 52 -17.12 0.38 -7.34
CA LEU A 52 -17.35 1.77 -6.99
C LEU A 52 -18.32 2.42 -7.96
N SER A 53 -18.94 3.52 -7.54
CA SER A 53 -19.93 4.26 -8.33
C SER A 53 -19.38 4.87 -9.63
N ASP A 54 -18.06 5.07 -9.71
CA ASP A 54 -17.36 5.57 -10.90
C ASP A 54 -17.01 4.45 -11.91
N GLY A 55 -17.42 3.21 -11.63
CA GLY A 55 -17.15 2.04 -12.46
C GLY A 55 -15.77 1.39 -12.19
N MET A 56 -15.01 1.89 -11.22
CA MET A 56 -13.78 1.25 -10.78
C MET A 56 -14.07 0.03 -9.90
N THR A 57 -13.18 -0.95 -9.94
CA THR A 57 -13.19 -2.12 -9.06
C THR A 57 -12.09 -1.95 -8.03
N VAL A 58 -12.42 -2.33 -6.79
CA VAL A 58 -11.49 -2.39 -5.67
C VAL A 58 -11.58 -3.79 -5.08
N LEU A 59 -10.42 -4.39 -4.81
CA LEU A 59 -10.31 -5.67 -4.12
C LEU A 59 -9.93 -5.39 -2.67
N LYS A 60 -10.94 -5.26 -1.82
CA LYS A 60 -10.81 -4.74 -0.45
C LYS A 60 -10.49 -5.90 0.52
N PRO A 61 -9.51 -5.76 1.43
CA PRO A 61 -9.32 -6.74 2.50
C PRO A 61 -10.63 -6.94 3.26
N ASN A 62 -10.96 -8.19 3.61
CA ASN A 62 -12.16 -8.44 4.40
C ASN A 62 -12.04 -7.78 5.78
N ILE A 63 -12.89 -6.78 6.02
CA ILE A 63 -12.96 -6.04 7.29
C ILE A 63 -14.36 -6.12 7.93
N THR A 64 -15.23 -7.02 7.46
CA THR A 64 -16.64 -7.09 7.87
C THR A 64 -16.84 -7.35 9.36
N HIS A 65 -15.84 -7.92 10.04
CA HIS A 65 -15.83 -8.17 11.48
C HIS A 65 -15.02 -7.16 12.31
N GLN A 66 -14.43 -6.12 11.71
CA GLN A 66 -13.53 -5.20 12.42
C GLN A 66 -13.81 -3.72 12.16
N GLY A 67 -14.05 -2.95 13.23
CA GLY A 67 -14.24 -1.49 13.14
C GLY A 67 -12.95 -0.67 13.08
N LEU A 68 -11.78 -1.31 13.05
CA LEU A 68 -10.48 -0.67 13.24
C LEU A 68 -9.50 -1.01 12.10
N LEU A 69 -8.64 -0.05 11.78
CA LEU A 69 -7.42 -0.25 10.98
C LEU A 69 -6.21 0.09 11.83
N PHE A 70 -5.05 -0.47 11.51
CA PHE A 70 -3.84 -0.36 12.33
C PHE A 70 -2.66 0.20 11.53
N TYR A 71 -1.73 0.85 12.22
CA TYR A 71 -0.45 1.27 11.66
C TYR A 71 0.66 1.10 12.69
N GLY A 72 1.70 0.36 12.34
CA GLY A 72 2.87 0.17 13.18
C GLY A 72 3.99 1.11 12.82
N ASN A 73 4.67 1.64 13.84
CA ASN A 73 5.92 2.37 13.66
C ASN A 73 6.90 1.98 14.75
N SER A 74 8.10 1.56 14.35
CA SER A 74 9.16 1.13 15.26
C SER A 74 9.81 2.26 16.04
N GLU A 75 9.65 3.50 15.56
CA GLU A 75 10.15 4.70 16.24
C GLU A 75 9.00 5.63 16.64
N PHE A 76 8.73 5.74 17.94
CA PHE A 76 7.69 6.62 18.43
C PHE A 76 8.18 8.06 18.69
N ASN A 77 7.82 8.99 17.80
CA ASN A 77 7.91 10.41 18.09
C ASN A 77 6.63 10.92 18.77
N SER A 78 6.72 11.13 20.07
CA SER A 78 5.60 11.52 20.91
C SER A 78 5.13 12.96 20.72
N LYS A 79 5.95 13.83 20.09
CA LYS A 79 5.66 15.26 19.87
C LYS A 79 4.88 15.49 18.59
N GLN A 80 5.25 14.81 17.51
CA GLN A 80 4.66 15.00 16.18
C GLN A 80 4.94 13.81 15.28
N PHE A 81 3.94 13.42 14.49
CA PHE A 81 4.08 12.50 13.37
C PHE A 81 3.62 13.20 12.08
N VAL A 82 4.56 13.51 11.19
CA VAL A 82 4.29 14.03 9.83
C VAL A 82 4.90 13.07 8.82
N LEU A 83 4.16 12.78 7.75
CA LEU A 83 4.64 11.91 6.66
C LEU A 83 5.97 12.40 6.11
N ALA A 84 6.85 11.46 5.76
CA ALA A 84 8.13 11.74 5.13
C ALA A 84 7.98 12.63 3.88
N TYR A 85 6.93 12.39 3.08
CA TYR A 85 6.58 13.20 1.92
C TYR A 85 6.41 14.70 2.19
N PHE A 86 6.00 15.10 3.41
CA PHE A 86 5.83 16.50 3.81
C PHE A 86 6.96 17.01 4.72
N LYS A 87 7.98 16.21 5.03
CA LYS A 87 9.13 16.67 5.81
C LYS A 87 9.98 17.63 4.97
N ALA A 88 10.29 18.80 5.51
CA ALA A 88 11.06 19.86 4.85
C ALA A 88 10.54 20.18 3.42
N PRO A 89 9.32 20.73 3.29
CA PRO A 89 8.63 20.89 2.01
C PRO A 89 9.13 22.12 1.24
N THR A 90 10.44 22.18 0.96
CA THR A 90 10.99 23.17 0.02
C THR A 90 10.55 22.82 -1.41
N HIS A 91 10.55 23.81 -2.31
CA HIS A 91 10.27 23.61 -3.74
C HIS A 91 11.00 22.39 -4.30
N ASN A 92 12.32 22.40 -4.14
CA ASN A 92 13.24 21.37 -4.61
C ASN A 92 12.95 19.96 -4.05
N ASN A 93 12.69 19.84 -2.74
CA ASN A 93 12.37 18.55 -2.14
C ASN A 93 11.02 18.01 -2.64
N MET A 94 10.02 18.89 -2.80
CA MET A 94 8.72 18.52 -3.33
C MET A 94 8.79 18.13 -4.80
N LEU A 95 9.57 18.87 -5.60
CA LEU A 95 9.86 18.57 -7.00
C LEU A 95 10.47 17.16 -7.14
N GLU A 96 11.50 16.84 -6.35
CA GLU A 96 12.14 15.53 -6.39
C GLU A 96 11.15 14.40 -6.06
N ARG A 97 10.36 14.55 -5.00
CA ARG A 97 9.35 13.57 -4.59
C ARG A 97 8.26 13.39 -5.65
N ASN A 98 7.73 14.48 -6.19
CA ASN A 98 6.65 14.44 -7.18
C ASN A 98 7.12 13.81 -8.49
N VAL A 99 8.31 14.19 -8.99
CA VAL A 99 8.87 13.58 -10.20
C VAL A 99 9.13 12.09 -9.98
N LYS A 100 9.62 11.67 -8.80
CA LYS A 100 9.76 10.25 -8.46
C LYS A 100 8.41 9.51 -8.50
N LEU A 101 7.34 10.11 -8.00
CA LEU A 101 5.98 9.53 -8.06
C LEU A 101 5.45 9.45 -9.50
N GLU A 102 5.67 10.46 -10.34
CA GLU A 102 5.29 10.41 -11.76
C GLU A 102 6.11 9.37 -12.53
N GLN A 103 7.41 9.24 -12.25
CA GLN A 103 8.24 8.16 -12.82
C GLN A 103 7.71 6.78 -12.40
N PHE A 104 7.37 6.61 -11.12
CA PHE A 104 6.81 5.35 -10.62
C PHE A 104 5.49 5.01 -11.31
N LYS A 105 4.58 5.98 -11.42
CA LYS A 105 3.30 5.83 -12.10
C LYS A 105 3.50 5.38 -13.55
N LEU A 106 4.32 6.11 -14.32
CA LEU A 106 4.62 5.76 -15.71
C LEU A 106 5.22 4.34 -15.84
N LEU A 107 6.10 3.97 -14.92
CA LEU A 107 6.71 2.64 -14.91
C LEU A 107 5.66 1.55 -14.70
N ILE A 108 4.84 1.63 -13.66
CA ILE A 108 3.86 0.58 -13.39
C ILE A 108 2.77 0.53 -14.47
N GLU A 109 2.45 1.66 -15.09
CA GLU A 109 1.52 1.73 -16.23
C GLU A 109 2.05 1.01 -17.48
N SER A 110 3.36 0.82 -17.58
CA SER A 110 3.96 -0.02 -18.63
C SER A 110 3.94 -1.52 -18.31
N PHE A 111 3.65 -1.92 -17.07
CA PHE A 111 3.61 -3.34 -16.70
C PHE A 111 2.36 -4.01 -17.31
N PRO A 112 2.49 -5.10 -18.08
CA PRO A 112 1.39 -5.61 -18.91
C PRO A 112 0.08 -5.88 -18.18
N LEU A 113 0.12 -6.52 -17.01
CA LEU A 113 -1.09 -6.85 -16.25
C LEU A 113 -1.72 -5.62 -15.59
N TYR A 114 -0.90 -4.64 -15.17
CA TYR A 114 -1.42 -3.39 -14.61
C TYR A 114 -2.05 -2.53 -15.71
N ALA A 115 -1.42 -2.45 -16.89
CA ALA A 115 -1.98 -1.78 -18.07
C ALA A 115 -3.34 -2.39 -18.47
N MET A 116 -3.44 -3.73 -18.46
CA MET A 116 -4.69 -4.44 -18.71
C MET A 116 -5.80 -4.05 -17.72
N LEU A 117 -5.51 -4.07 -16.41
CA LEU A 117 -6.46 -3.68 -15.37
C LEU A 117 -6.84 -2.20 -15.43
N LYS A 118 -5.89 -1.31 -15.74
CA LYS A 118 -6.14 0.13 -15.89
C LYS A 118 -7.10 0.42 -17.05
N ASN A 119 -6.90 -0.25 -18.18
CA ASN A 119 -7.75 -0.12 -19.38
C ASN A 119 -9.12 -0.81 -19.21
N GLY A 120 -9.15 -1.85 -18.39
CA GLY A 120 -10.34 -2.59 -18.00
C GLY A 120 -10.53 -3.90 -18.76
N ILE A 121 -10.99 -4.89 -18.03
CA ILE A 121 -11.27 -6.25 -18.50
C ILE A 121 -12.78 -6.41 -18.61
N ASP A 122 -13.28 -6.66 -19.80
CA ASP A 122 -14.68 -6.91 -20.07
C ASP A 122 -14.94 -8.42 -19.91
N LEU A 123 -15.86 -8.75 -19.01
CA LEU A 123 -16.29 -10.11 -18.69
C LEU A 123 -17.73 -10.29 -19.20
N PRO A 124 -17.91 -10.79 -20.43
CA PRO A 124 -19.19 -10.74 -21.12
C PRO A 124 -20.26 -11.64 -20.50
N LYS A 125 -19.91 -12.80 -19.93
CA LYS A 125 -20.93 -13.70 -19.34
C LYS A 125 -21.52 -13.12 -18.06
N SER A 126 -20.70 -12.47 -17.25
CA SER A 126 -21.09 -11.79 -16.02
C SER A 126 -21.57 -10.35 -16.25
N ASN A 127 -21.54 -9.86 -17.50
CA ASN A 127 -21.84 -8.48 -17.88
C ASN A 127 -21.13 -7.47 -16.96
N THR A 128 -19.86 -7.71 -16.70
CA THR A 128 -19.07 -6.98 -15.71
C THR A 128 -17.80 -6.47 -16.34
N LYS A 129 -17.39 -5.24 -15.98
CA LYS A 129 -16.07 -4.71 -16.32
C LYS A 129 -15.24 -4.57 -15.06
N ILE A 130 -14.03 -5.13 -15.07
CA ILE A 130 -13.06 -5.00 -13.99
C ILE A 130 -12.03 -3.96 -14.39
N ARG A 131 -11.99 -2.82 -13.68
CA ARG A 131 -11.03 -1.74 -13.94
C ARG A 131 -10.39 -1.29 -12.63
N MET A 132 -9.06 -1.26 -12.56
CA MET A 132 -8.32 -0.93 -11.34
C MET A 132 -7.17 0.03 -11.65
N GLU A 133 -7.05 1.10 -10.85
CA GLU A 133 -5.99 2.10 -11.01
C GLU A 133 -5.71 2.78 -9.67
N ASN A 134 -4.50 2.61 -9.12
CA ASN A 134 -4.08 3.28 -7.89
C ASN A 134 -2.55 3.44 -7.82
N PRO A 135 -1.93 4.21 -8.74
CA PRO A 135 -0.48 4.23 -8.86
C PRO A 135 0.24 4.77 -7.62
N TYR A 136 -0.29 5.84 -7.00
CA TYR A 136 0.34 6.45 -5.84
C TYR A 136 0.14 5.64 -4.55
N GLY A 137 -0.95 4.86 -4.44
CA GLY A 137 -1.10 3.89 -3.37
C GLY A 137 -0.14 2.72 -3.50
N ILE A 138 0.14 2.26 -4.73
CA ILE A 138 1.18 1.24 -4.94
C ILE A 138 2.56 1.85 -4.61
N ALA A 139 2.82 3.10 -4.98
CA ALA A 139 4.08 3.78 -4.65
C ALA A 139 4.37 3.78 -3.13
N SER A 140 3.36 4.06 -2.30
CA SER A 140 3.52 4.02 -0.84
C SER A 140 3.84 2.61 -0.33
N ALA A 141 3.25 1.56 -0.89
CA ALA A 141 3.57 0.17 -0.54
C ALA A 141 5.01 -0.23 -0.94
N TYR A 142 5.60 0.51 -1.88
CA TYR A 142 6.99 0.37 -2.30
C TYR A 142 7.96 1.35 -1.61
N HIS A 143 7.53 1.98 -0.50
CA HIS A 143 8.33 2.92 0.31
C HIS A 143 8.74 4.20 -0.42
N LEU A 144 8.04 4.60 -1.49
CA LEU A 144 8.20 5.93 -2.04
C LEU A 144 7.47 6.94 -1.14
N ASP A 145 8.11 8.09 -0.93
CA ASP A 145 7.50 9.24 -0.28
C ASP A 145 6.21 9.62 -1.04
N SER A 146 5.06 9.44 -0.39
CA SER A 146 3.74 9.74 -0.93
C SER A 146 2.87 10.43 0.12
N PRO A 147 1.76 11.09 -0.28
CA PRO A 147 0.83 11.70 0.67
C PRO A 147 -0.04 10.68 1.43
N PHE A 148 0.24 9.38 1.33
CA PHE A 148 -0.53 8.31 1.95
C PHE A 148 0.23 7.64 3.09
N LEU A 149 -0.46 7.45 4.21
CA LEU A 149 -0.08 6.53 5.27
C LEU A 149 -0.71 5.16 5.00
N ASN A 150 0.10 4.10 4.97
CA ASN A 150 -0.38 2.74 4.77
C ASN A 150 -0.93 2.17 6.08
N LEU A 151 -2.25 2.12 6.22
CA LEU A 151 -2.91 1.37 7.28
C LEU A 151 -3.08 -0.10 6.85
N THR A 152 -3.27 -1.00 7.80
CA THR A 152 -3.56 -2.42 7.55
C THR A 152 -4.74 -2.88 8.39
N SER A 153 -5.53 -3.84 7.89
CA SER A 153 -6.54 -4.50 8.72
C SER A 153 -5.95 -5.54 9.68
N SER A 154 -4.66 -5.90 9.55
CA SER A 154 -4.05 -6.94 10.38
C SER A 154 -3.21 -6.37 11.52
N ILE A 155 -3.58 -6.73 12.77
CA ILE A 155 -2.79 -6.45 13.97
C ILE A 155 -1.37 -7.01 13.84
N ASP A 156 -1.22 -8.22 13.29
CA ASP A 156 0.08 -8.88 13.19
C ASP A 156 1.01 -8.15 12.21
N ILE A 157 0.46 -7.63 11.10
CA ILE A 157 1.23 -6.85 10.12
C ILE A 157 1.61 -5.48 10.70
N ALA A 158 0.69 -4.84 11.42
CA ALA A 158 1.01 -3.60 12.12
C ALA A 158 2.11 -3.82 13.16
N LEU A 159 2.04 -4.90 13.95
CA LEU A 159 3.09 -5.24 14.91
C LEU A 159 4.43 -5.51 14.23
N PHE A 160 4.45 -6.20 13.09
CA PHE A 160 5.67 -6.40 12.33
C PHE A 160 6.35 -5.08 11.98
N TYR A 161 5.62 -4.12 11.40
CA TYR A 161 6.16 -2.79 11.11
C TYR A 161 6.49 -1.98 12.36
N ALA A 162 5.84 -2.27 13.48
CA ALA A 162 6.15 -1.63 14.76
C ALA A 162 7.38 -2.22 15.43
N THR A 163 7.80 -3.45 15.11
CA THR A 163 8.96 -4.12 15.73
C THR A 163 10.15 -4.26 14.79
N HIS A 164 10.01 -3.86 13.54
CA HIS A 164 11.05 -3.93 12.53
C HIS A 164 11.32 -2.58 11.90
N LYS A 165 12.56 -2.39 11.45
CA LYS A 165 12.97 -1.24 10.63
C LYS A 165 13.39 -1.73 9.24
N TYR A 166 13.15 -0.90 8.23
CA TYR A 166 13.54 -1.21 6.86
C TYR A 166 14.93 -0.63 6.59
N GLU A 167 15.93 -1.49 6.45
CA GLU A 167 17.33 -1.14 6.21
C GLU A 167 17.93 -2.10 5.17
N ASP A 168 18.78 -1.59 4.28
CA ASP A 168 19.45 -2.39 3.24
C ASP A 168 18.51 -3.31 2.45
N ASN A 169 17.36 -2.77 2.06
CA ASN A 169 16.30 -3.49 1.35
C ASN A 169 15.71 -4.70 2.09
N LYS A 170 15.79 -4.77 3.42
CA LYS A 170 15.20 -5.83 4.24
C LYS A 170 14.62 -5.27 5.55
N TYR A 171 13.72 -6.04 6.16
CA TYR A 171 13.25 -5.74 7.51
C TYR A 171 14.17 -6.39 8.54
N VAL A 172 14.61 -5.59 9.51
CA VAL A 172 15.48 -6.03 10.61
C VAL A 172 14.78 -5.79 11.95
N PRO A 173 14.77 -6.78 12.86
CA PRO A 173 14.21 -6.62 14.20
C PRO A 173 14.83 -5.44 14.96
N VAL A 174 13.99 -4.66 15.63
CA VAL A 174 14.40 -3.63 16.57
C VAL A 174 14.56 -4.25 17.96
N LYS A 175 15.70 -3.97 18.60
CA LYS A 175 16.12 -4.62 19.84
C LYS A 175 15.69 -3.88 21.09
N ASP A 176 15.65 -2.56 21.04
CA ASP A 176 15.41 -1.66 22.15
C ASP A 176 14.71 -0.36 21.72
N GLY A 177 14.30 0.46 22.70
CA GLY A 177 13.53 1.68 22.47
C GLY A 177 12.02 1.51 22.60
N ILE A 178 11.28 2.46 22.03
CA ILE A 178 9.82 2.55 22.14
C ILE A 178 9.21 2.56 20.74
N GLY A 179 8.42 1.52 20.45
CA GLY A 179 7.55 1.46 19.29
C GLY A 179 6.14 1.94 19.60
N VAL A 180 5.33 2.06 18.57
CA VAL A 180 3.90 2.41 18.68
C VAL A 180 3.07 1.64 17.66
N VAL A 181 1.91 1.16 18.08
CA VAL A 181 0.84 0.75 17.18
C VAL A 181 -0.30 1.74 17.29
N TYR A 182 -0.57 2.44 16.20
CA TYR A 182 -1.73 3.28 16.03
C TYR A 182 -2.92 2.43 15.58
N PHE A 183 -4.11 2.86 15.96
CA PHE A 183 -5.36 2.36 15.39
C PHE A 183 -6.26 3.52 14.99
N TYR A 184 -6.89 3.36 13.83
CA TYR A 184 -7.81 4.30 13.23
C TYR A 184 -9.22 3.73 13.32
N VAL A 185 -10.11 4.49 13.94
CA VAL A 185 -11.51 4.14 14.14
C VAL A 185 -12.31 4.45 12.88
N MET A 186 -12.99 3.45 12.32
CA MET A 186 -13.94 3.63 11.22
C MET A 186 -15.36 3.79 11.79
N ASP A 187 -15.72 5.03 12.15
CA ASP A 187 -16.94 5.36 12.89
C ASP A 187 -18.20 5.59 12.03
N LYS A 188 -18.05 5.59 10.71
CA LYS A 188 -19.10 5.82 9.71
C LYS A 188 -18.84 4.93 8.48
N PRO A 189 -19.80 4.78 7.55
CA PRO A 189 -19.62 3.98 6.36
C PRO A 189 -18.33 4.31 5.60
N PHE A 190 -17.61 3.29 5.12
CA PHE A 190 -16.23 3.43 4.64
C PHE A 190 -16.08 4.52 3.56
N GLY A 191 -16.98 4.55 2.57
CA GLY A 191 -16.96 5.55 1.50
C GLY A 191 -17.24 6.99 1.95
N GLN A 192 -17.67 7.19 3.19
CA GLN A 192 -17.93 8.51 3.79
C GLN A 192 -16.77 9.00 4.68
N ILE A 193 -15.75 8.17 4.94
CA ILE A 193 -14.58 8.54 5.74
C ILE A 193 -13.62 9.39 4.89
N PRO A 194 -13.43 10.69 5.18
CA PRO A 194 -12.64 11.57 4.31
C PRO A 194 -11.16 11.16 4.29
N GLY A 195 -10.63 10.97 3.08
CA GLY A 195 -9.23 10.67 2.86
C GLY A 195 -8.82 9.23 3.17
N LEU A 196 -9.76 8.34 3.51
CA LEU A 196 -9.51 6.91 3.62
C LEU A 196 -9.86 6.23 2.30
N PHE A 197 -8.92 5.42 1.79
CA PHE A 197 -9.07 4.68 0.54
C PHE A 197 -8.61 3.24 0.73
N THR A 198 -9.05 2.37 -0.16
CA THR A 198 -8.52 1.01 -0.23
C THR A 198 -7.36 0.96 -1.22
N LEU A 199 -6.19 0.47 -0.79
CA LEU A 199 -5.17 -0.01 -1.73
C LEU A 199 -5.53 -1.43 -2.17
N GLY A 200 -5.76 -2.30 -1.18
CA GLY A 200 -6.20 -3.66 -1.38
C GLY A 200 -5.24 -4.49 -2.24
N LEU A 201 -5.79 -5.49 -2.91
CA LEU A 201 -5.02 -6.34 -3.81
C LEU A 201 -4.76 -5.61 -5.14
N GLN A 202 -3.50 -5.61 -5.57
CA GLN A 202 -3.06 -5.16 -6.89
C GLN A 202 -2.23 -6.29 -7.53
N VAL A 203 -1.78 -6.15 -8.78
CA VAL A 203 -0.95 -7.18 -9.45
C VAL A 203 0.49 -7.25 -8.93
N PHE A 204 0.90 -6.35 -8.04
CA PHE A 204 2.27 -6.30 -7.52
C PHE A 204 2.40 -7.05 -6.18
N PRO A 205 3.42 -7.91 -5.99
CA PRO A 205 3.51 -8.84 -4.86
C PRO A 205 3.34 -8.23 -3.47
N ARG A 206 3.86 -7.01 -3.23
CA ARG A 206 3.77 -6.36 -1.91
C ARG A 206 2.33 -6.07 -1.48
N THR A 207 1.40 -5.96 -2.42
CA THR A 207 -0.01 -5.68 -2.11
C THR A 207 -0.80 -6.92 -1.70
N PHE A 208 -0.25 -8.14 -1.89
CA PHE A 208 -0.99 -9.39 -1.69
C PHE A 208 -1.21 -9.71 -0.21
N TYR A 209 -0.27 -9.34 0.64
CA TYR A 209 -0.24 -9.81 2.03
C TYR A 209 -0.45 -8.71 3.05
N ASN A 210 -0.19 -7.45 2.69
CA ASN A 210 -0.20 -6.33 3.63
C ASN A 210 -1.61 -5.85 4.03
N LYS A 211 -2.67 -6.35 3.36
CA LYS A 211 -4.08 -6.01 3.63
C LYS A 211 -4.30 -4.50 3.78
N GLN A 212 -3.81 -3.74 2.79
CA GLN A 212 -3.55 -2.31 2.95
C GLN A 212 -4.76 -1.42 2.64
N PHE A 213 -4.85 -0.37 3.43
CA PHE A 213 -5.67 0.81 3.23
C PHE A 213 -4.76 2.05 3.23
N LEU A 214 -5.25 3.13 2.67
CA LEU A 214 -4.49 4.37 2.51
C LEU A 214 -5.23 5.48 3.25
N LEU A 215 -4.53 6.16 4.14
CA LEU A 215 -5.01 7.40 4.73
C LEU A 215 -4.21 8.56 4.15
N ARG A 216 -4.88 9.42 3.37
CA ARG A 216 -4.27 10.63 2.84
C ARG A 216 -4.09 11.64 3.97
N LEU A 217 -2.86 12.09 4.20
CA LEU A 217 -2.57 13.18 5.11
C LEU A 217 -2.32 14.46 4.33
N LYS A 218 -2.71 15.59 4.92
CA LYS A 218 -2.46 16.93 4.37
C LYS A 218 -1.06 17.42 4.77
N PRO A 219 -0.51 18.42 4.06
CA PRO A 219 0.71 19.09 4.50
C PRO A 219 0.60 19.54 5.95
N ASN A 220 1.64 19.26 6.75
CA ASN A 220 1.72 19.58 8.18
C ASN A 220 0.66 18.92 9.08
N GLU A 221 -0.16 17.99 8.57
CA GLU A 221 -1.11 17.25 9.38
C GLU A 221 -0.37 16.28 10.32
N ASP A 222 -0.54 16.47 11.63
CA ASP A 222 0.03 15.61 12.65
C ASP A 222 -0.86 14.39 12.90
N PHE A 223 -0.41 13.21 12.47
CA PHE A 223 -1.18 11.98 12.61
C PHE A 223 -1.48 11.65 14.08
N ASN A 224 -0.61 12.04 15.02
CA ASN A 224 -0.83 11.83 16.46
C ASN A 224 -2.08 12.56 16.99
N LYS A 225 -2.53 13.60 16.27
CA LYS A 225 -3.65 14.48 16.65
C LYS A 225 -4.86 14.34 15.72
N LYS A 226 -4.79 13.45 14.72
CA LYS A 226 -5.87 13.28 13.75
C LYS A 226 -7.09 12.62 14.40
N ASP A 227 -8.28 13.10 14.04
CA ASP A 227 -9.53 12.53 14.53
C ASP A 227 -9.65 11.05 14.15
N GLY A 228 -10.16 10.26 15.09
CA GLY A 228 -10.26 8.80 14.96
C GLY A 228 -8.93 8.06 15.16
N VAL A 229 -7.80 8.76 15.37
CA VAL A 229 -6.49 8.13 15.64
C VAL A 229 -6.24 8.00 17.13
N PHE A 230 -5.87 6.78 17.51
CA PHE A 230 -5.40 6.41 18.82
C PHE A 230 -4.14 5.56 18.67
N GLY A 231 -3.47 5.25 19.77
CA GLY A 231 -2.33 4.34 19.71
C GLY A 231 -1.82 3.95 21.07
N PHE A 232 -1.07 2.86 21.10
CA PHE A 232 -0.39 2.33 22.28
C PHE A 232 1.12 2.29 22.01
N SER A 233 1.88 2.99 22.83
CA SER A 233 3.34 2.79 22.88
C SER A 233 3.68 1.48 23.59
N PHE A 234 4.75 0.83 23.19
CA PHE A 234 5.25 -0.40 23.81
C PHE A 234 6.78 -0.41 23.84
N ARG A 235 7.35 -1.23 24.71
CA ARG A 235 8.79 -1.42 24.81
C ARG A 235 9.25 -2.44 23.77
N GLN A 236 10.25 -2.08 22.97
CA GLN A 236 10.88 -2.99 22.02
C GLN A 236 11.65 -4.09 22.78
N SER A 237 11.68 -5.30 22.22
CA SER A 237 12.57 -6.35 22.66
C SER A 237 12.91 -7.27 21.49
N GLU A 238 14.17 -7.67 21.37
CA GLU A 238 14.63 -8.55 20.29
C GLU A 238 13.81 -9.85 20.23
N LYS A 239 13.59 -10.49 21.40
CA LYS A 239 12.77 -11.70 21.51
C LYS A 239 11.35 -11.52 20.94
N ALA A 240 10.65 -10.44 21.32
CA ALA A 240 9.29 -10.23 20.85
C ALA A 240 9.26 -9.93 19.35
N SER A 241 10.24 -9.16 18.86
CA SER A 241 10.40 -8.86 17.44
C SER A 241 10.64 -10.13 16.62
N GLU A 242 11.52 -11.02 17.07
CA GLU A 242 11.79 -12.32 16.44
C GLU A 242 10.55 -13.23 16.44
N GLU A 243 9.84 -13.37 17.56
CA GLU A 243 8.60 -14.16 17.62
C GLU A 243 7.52 -13.62 16.67
N ILE A 244 7.42 -12.30 16.51
CA ILE A 244 6.52 -11.67 15.54
C ILE A 244 6.99 -11.95 14.12
N ALA A 245 8.29 -11.87 13.85
CA ALA A 245 8.87 -12.18 12.55
C ALA A 245 8.62 -13.63 12.14
N GLU A 246 8.79 -14.58 13.06
CA GLU A 246 8.51 -16.00 12.82
C GLU A 246 7.05 -16.23 12.49
N LYS A 247 6.12 -15.67 13.27
CA LYS A 247 4.68 -15.76 12.98
C LYS A 247 4.38 -15.21 11.58
N ILE A 248 4.89 -14.02 11.24
CA ILE A 248 4.66 -13.40 9.93
C ILE A 248 5.32 -14.18 8.80
N SER A 249 6.51 -14.74 9.01
CA SER A 249 7.20 -15.59 8.03
C SER A 249 6.40 -16.85 7.70
N ALA A 250 5.71 -17.42 8.69
CA ALA A 250 4.76 -18.52 8.50
C ALA A 250 3.50 -18.08 7.70
N TYR A 251 3.15 -16.79 7.73
CA TYR A 251 2.03 -16.19 7.00
C TYR A 251 2.37 -15.57 5.62
N LYS A 252 3.59 -15.79 5.08
CA LYS A 252 4.12 -15.37 3.74
C LYS A 252 4.87 -14.03 3.73
N LYS A 253 5.98 -14.02 2.97
CA LYS A 253 6.63 -12.98 2.10
C LYS A 253 6.53 -11.46 2.40
N ILE A 254 5.95 -10.98 3.50
CA ILE A 254 5.94 -9.54 3.83
C ILE A 254 7.37 -8.99 3.96
N GLY A 255 8.30 -9.83 4.44
CA GLY A 255 9.73 -9.54 4.48
C GLY A 255 10.47 -9.72 3.14
N ASP A 256 9.84 -10.28 2.10
CA ASP A 256 10.44 -10.43 0.77
C ASP A 256 10.26 -9.11 -0.01
N THR A 257 11.13 -8.17 0.31
CA THR A 257 11.13 -6.82 -0.23
C THR A 257 11.88 -6.69 -1.56
N ASN A 258 12.40 -7.80 -2.10
CA ASN A 258 13.21 -7.80 -3.33
C ASN A 258 12.45 -8.41 -4.53
N ASP A 259 11.19 -8.03 -4.70
CA ASP A 259 10.38 -8.42 -5.85
C ASP A 259 10.82 -7.73 -7.16
N PHE A 260 10.26 -8.16 -8.31
CA PHE A 260 10.66 -7.66 -9.63
C PHE A 260 10.46 -6.14 -9.80
N LEU A 261 9.41 -5.56 -9.21
CA LEU A 261 9.19 -4.12 -9.28
C LEU A 261 10.20 -3.40 -8.38
N ALA A 262 10.49 -3.91 -7.18
CA ALA A 262 11.52 -3.34 -6.31
C ALA A 262 12.90 -3.34 -6.98
N LYS A 263 13.29 -4.46 -7.62
CA LYS A 263 14.53 -4.57 -8.42
C LYS A 263 14.56 -3.55 -9.56
N LYS A 264 13.45 -3.39 -10.28
CA LYS A 264 13.34 -2.41 -11.37
C LYS A 264 13.50 -0.99 -10.86
N LEU A 265 12.87 -0.64 -9.74
CA LEU A 265 13.00 0.69 -9.12
C LEU A 265 14.44 0.99 -8.70
N ALA A 266 15.13 0.02 -8.11
CA ALA A 266 16.54 0.18 -7.73
C ALA A 266 17.42 0.52 -8.95
N LYS A 267 17.23 -0.17 -10.09
CA LYS A 267 17.92 0.11 -11.37
C LYS A 267 17.60 1.48 -12.00
N LEU A 268 16.56 2.16 -11.51
CA LEU A 268 16.13 3.46 -12.01
C LEU A 268 16.38 4.62 -11.01
N SER A 269 16.92 4.32 -9.83
CA SER A 269 17.03 5.26 -8.72
C SER A 269 17.91 6.49 -9.00
N ASP A 270 18.87 6.35 -9.92
CA ASP A 270 19.83 7.36 -10.35
C ASP A 270 19.43 8.10 -11.64
N LYS A 271 18.29 7.74 -12.25
CA LYS A 271 17.83 8.26 -13.55
C LYS A 271 16.67 9.23 -13.40
N VAL A 272 16.69 10.26 -14.23
CA VAL A 272 15.58 11.20 -14.40
C VAL A 272 14.97 10.98 -15.78
N TYR A 273 13.66 10.85 -15.87
CA TYR A 273 12.95 10.65 -17.13
C TYR A 273 12.20 11.92 -17.53
N GLN A 274 12.48 12.40 -18.74
CA GLN A 274 11.91 13.64 -19.26
C GLN A 274 10.38 13.68 -19.15
N LYS A 275 9.69 12.58 -19.48
CA LYS A 275 8.22 12.54 -19.46
C LYS A 275 7.64 12.75 -18.06
N ALA A 276 8.33 12.29 -17.02
CA ALA A 276 7.87 12.48 -15.64
C ALA A 276 8.06 13.93 -15.17
N VAL A 277 9.16 14.58 -15.59
CA VAL A 277 9.38 16.00 -15.32
C VAL A 277 8.32 16.86 -16.01
N GLU A 278 8.03 16.58 -17.29
CA GLU A 278 6.96 17.25 -18.05
C GLU A 278 5.58 17.07 -17.42
N LEU A 279 5.25 15.86 -16.94
CA LEU A 279 3.99 15.62 -16.24
C LEU A 279 3.91 16.42 -14.94
N ASN A 280 4.95 16.39 -14.11
CA ASN A 280 4.97 17.21 -12.89
C ASN A 280 4.84 18.70 -13.22
N TYR A 281 5.56 19.21 -14.22
CA TYR A 281 5.47 20.59 -14.67
C TYR A 281 4.06 20.97 -15.15
N SER A 282 3.35 20.05 -15.82
CA SER A 282 1.97 20.29 -16.26
C SER A 282 0.99 20.54 -15.11
N TYR A 283 1.29 20.01 -13.92
CA TYR A 283 0.53 20.28 -12.70
C TYR A 283 1.02 21.51 -11.93
N ASN A 284 2.20 22.02 -12.25
CA ASN A 284 2.85 23.16 -11.59
C ASN A 284 3.36 24.17 -12.63
N PRO A 285 2.47 24.78 -13.43
CA PRO A 285 2.86 25.61 -14.58
C PRO A 285 3.54 26.94 -14.18
N SER A 286 3.58 27.26 -12.88
CA SER A 286 4.32 28.41 -12.34
C SER A 286 5.82 28.16 -12.18
N ASP A 287 6.26 26.90 -12.28
CA ASP A 287 7.67 26.54 -12.18
C ASP A 287 8.46 26.95 -13.44
N ASP A 288 9.78 26.83 -13.39
CA ASP A 288 10.63 26.86 -14.58
C ASP A 288 11.11 25.44 -14.92
N LEU A 289 10.74 24.95 -16.12
CA LEU A 289 11.08 23.60 -16.54
C LEU A 289 12.59 23.39 -16.69
N VAL A 290 13.32 24.40 -17.16
CA VAL A 290 14.77 24.31 -17.39
C VAL A 290 15.51 24.21 -16.06
N ASP A 291 15.14 25.04 -15.09
CA ASP A 291 15.73 25.03 -13.75
C ASP A 291 15.34 23.77 -12.97
N ASN A 292 14.09 23.30 -13.11
CA ASN A 292 13.68 22.02 -12.55
C ASN A 292 14.54 20.86 -13.10
N ILE A 293 14.80 20.83 -14.42
CA ILE A 293 15.67 19.83 -15.03
C ILE A 293 17.10 19.94 -14.51
N LYS A 294 17.69 21.15 -14.46
CA LYS A 294 19.04 21.37 -13.92
C LYS A 294 19.14 20.87 -12.48
N TYR A 295 18.16 21.17 -11.63
CA TYR A 295 18.13 20.71 -10.25
C TYR A 295 18.06 19.18 -10.16
N LEU A 296 17.09 18.57 -10.83
CA LEU A 296 16.86 17.11 -10.78
C LEU A 296 18.04 16.30 -11.32
N THR A 297 18.72 16.84 -12.35
CA THR A 297 19.90 16.21 -12.94
C THR A 297 21.20 16.53 -12.19
N ASN A 298 21.14 17.30 -11.09
CA ASN A 298 22.31 17.84 -10.41
C ASN A 298 23.31 18.50 -11.37
N ASN A 299 22.83 19.48 -12.15
CA ASN A 299 23.59 20.17 -13.20
C ASN A 299 24.21 19.23 -14.25
N GLY A 300 23.54 18.11 -14.56
CA GLY A 300 23.95 17.14 -15.57
C GLY A 300 24.76 15.95 -15.06
N GLU A 301 25.02 15.84 -13.76
CA GLU A 301 25.68 14.65 -13.18
C GLU A 301 24.80 13.40 -13.22
N LYS A 302 23.48 13.56 -13.11
CA LYS A 302 22.50 12.47 -13.28
C LYS A 302 21.94 12.48 -14.71
N PRO A 303 21.80 11.30 -15.36
CA PRO A 303 21.29 11.23 -16.72
C PRO A 303 19.81 11.64 -16.80
N LEU A 304 19.51 12.56 -17.72
CA LEU A 304 18.17 12.80 -18.21
C LEU A 304 17.89 11.88 -19.40
N LEU A 305 17.00 10.92 -19.22
CA LEU A 305 16.60 9.98 -20.26
C LEU A 305 15.36 10.45 -21.01
N PRO A 306 15.30 10.27 -22.34
CA PRO A 306 14.12 10.61 -23.11
C PRO A 306 12.95 9.69 -22.77
N GLY A 307 11.73 10.21 -22.91
CA GLY A 307 10.50 9.43 -22.73
C GLY A 307 10.21 9.06 -21.27
N ALA A 308 9.57 7.90 -21.08
CA ALA A 308 9.08 7.40 -19.80
C ALA A 308 9.83 6.12 -19.38
N PRO A 309 9.96 5.83 -18.07
CA PRO A 309 10.46 4.54 -17.61
C PRO A 309 9.48 3.43 -18.01
N GLN A 310 10.00 2.29 -18.46
CA GLN A 310 9.18 1.16 -18.92
C GLN A 310 9.78 -0.18 -18.49
N PHE A 311 8.92 -1.18 -18.33
CA PHE A 311 9.29 -2.60 -18.35
C PHE A 311 9.63 -3.03 -19.78
N THR A 312 10.85 -3.52 -19.98
CA THR A 312 11.27 -4.13 -21.25
C THR A 312 10.93 -5.62 -21.26
N LYS A 313 11.05 -6.28 -22.42
CA LYS A 313 10.96 -7.74 -22.50
C LYS A 313 11.96 -8.42 -21.56
N ASP A 314 13.18 -7.89 -21.49
CA ASP A 314 14.22 -8.43 -20.60
C ASP A 314 13.87 -8.33 -19.11
N ASP A 315 13.18 -7.26 -18.70
CA ASP A 315 12.70 -7.14 -17.32
C ASP A 315 11.61 -8.17 -16.98
N LEU A 316 10.89 -8.67 -17.98
CA LEU A 316 9.78 -9.61 -17.82
C LEU A 316 10.20 -11.07 -17.98
N ASN A 317 11.41 -11.36 -18.49
CA ASN A 317 11.91 -12.73 -18.68
C ASN A 317 11.86 -13.58 -17.41
N ASP A 318 12.13 -12.97 -16.25
CA ASP A 318 12.11 -13.65 -14.94
C ASP A 318 10.77 -13.53 -14.20
N VAL A 319 9.74 -12.96 -14.84
CA VAL A 319 8.43 -12.73 -14.24
C VAL A 319 7.41 -13.66 -14.88
N ASN A 320 6.98 -14.68 -14.13
CA ASN A 320 5.87 -15.53 -14.56
C ASN A 320 4.54 -14.80 -14.42
N LEU A 321 4.08 -14.15 -15.49
CA LEU A 321 2.82 -13.38 -15.53
C LEU A 321 1.59 -14.27 -15.29
N TYR A 322 1.62 -15.53 -15.71
CA TYR A 322 0.53 -16.49 -15.48
C TYR A 322 0.41 -16.85 -14.01
N ASP A 323 1.53 -17.17 -13.34
CA ASP A 323 1.55 -17.43 -11.89
C ASP A 323 1.09 -16.20 -11.11
N LEU A 324 1.57 -15.01 -11.48
CA LEU A 324 1.19 -13.76 -10.82
C LEU A 324 -0.32 -13.51 -10.94
N TRP A 325 -0.91 -13.75 -12.11
CA TRP A 325 -2.34 -13.61 -12.34
C TRP A 325 -3.16 -14.68 -11.62
N SER A 326 -2.69 -15.94 -11.60
CA SER A 326 -3.34 -17.01 -10.83
C SER A 326 -3.40 -16.63 -9.34
N ARG A 327 -2.28 -16.23 -8.76
CA ARG A 327 -2.22 -15.82 -7.36
C ARG A 327 -3.07 -14.59 -7.06
N PHE A 328 -3.16 -13.64 -7.99
CA PHE A 328 -4.08 -12.51 -7.92
C PHE A 328 -5.53 -13.01 -7.84
N CYS A 329 -5.95 -13.91 -8.74
CA CYS A 329 -7.29 -14.48 -8.74
C CYS A 329 -7.59 -15.32 -7.49
N ASP A 330 -6.63 -16.10 -7.00
CA ASP A 330 -6.79 -16.99 -5.84
C ASP A 330 -6.89 -16.24 -4.51
N SER A 331 -6.52 -14.95 -4.51
CA SER A 331 -6.63 -14.07 -3.35
C SER A 331 -8.03 -13.43 -3.23
N ILE A 332 -8.87 -13.54 -4.25
CA ILE A 332 -10.22 -12.96 -4.28
C ILE A 332 -11.23 -13.97 -3.74
N TYR A 333 -12.07 -13.54 -2.80
CA TYR A 333 -13.19 -14.31 -2.27
C TYR A 333 -14.46 -14.03 -3.07
N CYS A 334 -15.32 -15.04 -3.20
CA CYS A 334 -16.64 -14.95 -3.82
C CYS A 334 -17.69 -15.38 -2.80
N GLU A 335 -18.71 -14.56 -2.60
CA GLU A 335 -19.84 -14.87 -1.73
C GLU A 335 -21.09 -15.21 -2.56
N SER A 336 -21.26 -14.56 -3.71
CA SER A 336 -22.45 -14.67 -4.54
C SER A 336 -22.22 -15.45 -5.85
N GLU A 337 -23.29 -16.02 -6.41
CA GLU A 337 -23.25 -16.67 -7.73
C GLU A 337 -22.70 -15.75 -8.83
N LYS A 338 -23.03 -14.45 -8.76
CA LYS A 338 -22.50 -13.43 -9.68
C LYS A 338 -20.98 -13.32 -9.57
N GLU A 339 -20.43 -13.29 -8.36
CA GLU A 339 -18.99 -13.22 -8.14
C GLU A 339 -18.27 -14.50 -8.57
N TYR A 340 -18.89 -15.67 -8.36
CA TYR A 340 -18.37 -16.93 -8.89
C TYR A 340 -18.25 -16.89 -10.42
N LEU A 341 -19.27 -16.37 -11.11
CA LEU A 341 -19.25 -16.21 -12.58
C LEU A 341 -18.16 -15.21 -13.03
N ILE A 342 -18.05 -14.06 -12.35
CA ILE A 342 -16.98 -13.08 -12.58
C ILE A 342 -15.62 -13.76 -12.46
N MET A 343 -15.39 -14.53 -11.40
CA MET A 343 -14.10 -15.17 -11.14
C MET A 343 -13.81 -16.34 -12.08
N GLU A 344 -14.82 -17.06 -12.56
CA GLU A 344 -14.65 -18.06 -13.61
C GLU A 344 -14.14 -17.42 -14.92
N GLU A 345 -14.69 -16.27 -15.30
CA GLU A 345 -14.21 -15.52 -16.46
C GLU A 345 -12.85 -14.90 -16.21
N LEU A 346 -12.62 -14.30 -15.04
CA LEU A 346 -11.35 -13.64 -14.71
C LEU A 346 -10.16 -14.60 -14.78
N ARG A 347 -10.34 -15.85 -14.35
CA ARG A 347 -9.31 -16.91 -14.48
C ARG A 347 -9.02 -17.30 -15.93
N LYS A 348 -9.96 -17.06 -16.85
CA LYS A 348 -9.81 -17.37 -18.29
C LYS A 348 -9.22 -16.22 -19.09
N VAL A 349 -9.09 -15.02 -18.51
CA VAL A 349 -8.52 -13.82 -19.16
C VAL A 349 -7.20 -14.09 -19.90
N PRO A 350 -6.23 -14.86 -19.36
CA PRO A 350 -4.98 -15.14 -20.07
C PRO A 350 -5.17 -15.84 -21.43
N PHE A 351 -6.29 -16.54 -21.61
CA PHE A 351 -6.64 -17.30 -22.81
C PHE A 351 -7.69 -16.60 -23.68
N MET A 352 -8.12 -15.39 -23.32
CA MET A 352 -9.01 -14.59 -24.14
C MET A 352 -8.19 -13.87 -25.21
N VAL A 353 -8.58 -14.00 -26.48
CA VAL A 353 -7.90 -13.38 -27.65
C VAL A 353 -7.65 -11.88 -27.45
N LYS A 354 -8.57 -11.18 -26.78
CA LYS A 354 -8.44 -9.74 -26.50
C LYS A 354 -7.30 -9.40 -25.53
N TYR A 355 -6.97 -10.32 -24.61
CA TYR A 355 -6.10 -10.06 -23.46
C TYR A 355 -4.81 -10.88 -23.46
N GLU A 356 -4.71 -11.94 -24.27
CA GLU A 356 -3.56 -12.86 -24.30
C GLU A 356 -2.20 -12.16 -24.50
N ASN A 357 -2.16 -11.03 -25.21
CA ASN A 357 -0.93 -10.29 -25.46
C ASN A 357 -0.37 -9.59 -24.22
N HIS A 358 -1.16 -9.43 -23.15
CA HIS A 358 -0.66 -8.94 -21.87
C HIS A 358 0.11 -10.00 -21.07
N PHE A 359 0.16 -11.24 -21.56
CA PHE A 359 0.83 -12.38 -20.91
C PHE A 359 2.01 -12.94 -21.72
N LYS A 360 2.39 -12.27 -22.83
CA LYS A 360 3.44 -12.69 -23.77
C LYS A 360 4.68 -11.80 -23.72
#